data_AF-A0A8S3YYU3-F1
#
_entry.id   AF-A0A8S3YYU3-F1
#
_cell.length_a   1.000
_cell.length_b   1.000
_cell.length_c   1.000
_cell.angle_alpha   90.00
_cell.angle_beta   90.00
_cell.angle_gamma   90.00
#
_symmetry.space_group_name_H-M   'P 1'
#
loop_
_entity.id
_entity.type
_entity.pdbx_description
1 polymer ?
#
loop_
_entity_poly.entity_id
_entity_poly.type
_entity_poly.pdbx_seq_one_letter_code
_entity_poly.pdbx_strand_id
1 'polypeptide(L)'
;YSKSIERLSVDKAKFLDLKSKGKPGPKVDDAKSKFFRSTVHLHKLHNDYVISINSAQEHQTILWDTTLPALLNCHKEEQEALVYKTQLILEDFLNYTNTASTDFQTARQNMSHAVSLIQSGQEYSSTFIDLYKSSPPEPIVFEFDEKLLEGYSGSLKASVIEVNDLTVELLQE
;
A
#
# COMPACT_ATOMS: atom_id res chain seq x y z
N TYR A 1 -19.54 -50.91 -25.48
CA TYR A 1 -18.75 -51.79 -26.35
C TYR A 1 -18.86 -53.26 -25.93
N SER A 2 -18.40 -53.67 -24.74
CA SER A 2 -18.41 -55.08 -24.27
C SER A 2 -19.79 -55.75 -24.29
N LYS A 3 -20.85 -55.05 -23.84
CA LYS A 3 -22.24 -55.56 -23.92
C LYS A 3 -22.69 -55.89 -25.35
N SER A 4 -22.21 -55.14 -26.35
CA SER A 4 -22.56 -55.38 -27.76
C SER A 4 -21.80 -56.59 -28.33
N ILE A 5 -20.58 -56.86 -27.83
CA ILE A 5 -19.83 -58.09 -28.14
C ILE A 5 -20.55 -59.31 -27.55
N GLU A 6 -20.93 -59.25 -26.28
CA GLU A 6 -21.68 -60.32 -25.61
C GLU A 6 -22.98 -60.62 -26.34
N ARG A 7 -23.73 -59.57 -26.70
CA ARG A 7 -24.98 -59.68 -27.46
C ARG A 7 -24.76 -60.35 -28.83
N LEU A 8 -23.71 -59.95 -29.56
CA LEU A 8 -23.37 -60.58 -30.83
C LEU A 8 -23.04 -62.06 -30.67
N SER A 9 -22.28 -62.41 -29.62
CA SER A 9 -21.93 -63.80 -29.30
C SER A 9 -23.18 -64.66 -29.06
N VAL A 10 -24.13 -64.14 -28.27
CA VAL A 10 -25.41 -64.80 -27.99
C VAL A 10 -26.25 -64.98 -29.26
N ASP A 11 -26.38 -63.93 -30.08
CA ASP A 11 -27.18 -63.99 -31.31
C ASP A 11 -26.54 -64.93 -32.36
N LYS A 12 -25.21 -64.97 -32.44
CA LYS A 12 -24.44 -65.90 -33.28
C LYS A 12 -24.64 -67.35 -32.84
N ALA A 13 -24.53 -67.63 -31.55
CA ALA A 13 -24.72 -68.97 -30.99
C ALA A 13 -26.14 -69.49 -31.26
N LYS A 14 -27.16 -68.64 -31.05
CA LYS A 14 -28.57 -68.99 -31.35
C LYS A 14 -28.80 -69.27 -32.83
N PHE A 15 -28.23 -68.47 -33.73
CA PHE A 15 -28.34 -68.70 -35.18
C PHE A 15 -27.68 -70.02 -35.61
N LEU A 16 -26.48 -70.31 -35.10
CA LEU A 16 -25.75 -71.54 -35.44
C LEU A 16 -26.44 -72.81 -34.92
N ASP A 17 -26.99 -72.78 -33.70
CA ASP A 17 -27.76 -73.89 -33.12
C ASP A 17 -29.03 -74.20 -33.93
N LEU A 18 -29.76 -73.16 -34.35
CA LEU A 18 -30.96 -73.34 -35.17
C LEU A 18 -30.62 -73.85 -36.58
N LYS A 19 -29.48 -73.44 -37.13
CA LYS A 19 -28.99 -73.89 -38.44
C LYS A 19 -28.51 -75.34 -38.41
N SER A 20 -27.78 -75.77 -37.37
CA SER A 20 -27.25 -77.15 -37.25
C SER A 20 -28.35 -78.20 -37.08
N LYS A 21 -29.48 -77.81 -36.48
CA LYS A 21 -30.68 -78.66 -36.33
C LYS A 21 -31.47 -78.88 -37.63
N GLY A 22 -31.01 -78.33 -38.76
CA GLY A 22 -31.58 -78.61 -40.08
C GLY A 22 -33.05 -78.20 -40.25
N LYS A 23 -33.57 -77.27 -39.44
CA LYS A 23 -34.97 -76.80 -39.52
C LYS A 23 -35.08 -75.63 -40.51
N PRO A 24 -35.52 -75.83 -41.77
CA PRO A 24 -35.90 -74.69 -42.61
C PRO A 24 -37.18 -74.06 -42.04
N GLY A 25 -37.21 -72.73 -41.92
CA GLY A 25 -38.43 -72.00 -41.56
C GLY A 25 -38.18 -70.61 -40.96
N PRO A 26 -39.27 -69.83 -40.73
CA PRO A 26 -39.23 -68.41 -40.36
C PRO A 26 -38.37 -68.06 -39.13
N LYS A 27 -38.19 -69.03 -38.21
CA LYS A 27 -37.39 -68.86 -36.99
C LYS A 27 -35.88 -68.77 -37.27
N VAL A 28 -35.39 -69.46 -38.30
CA VAL A 28 -33.97 -69.38 -38.69
C VAL A 28 -33.68 -68.03 -39.34
N ASP A 29 -34.61 -67.53 -40.17
CA ASP A 29 -34.49 -66.23 -40.84
C ASP A 29 -34.56 -65.05 -39.86
N ASP A 30 -35.40 -65.13 -38.82
CA ASP A 30 -35.44 -64.15 -37.73
C ASP A 30 -34.12 -64.15 -36.92
N ALA A 31 -33.60 -65.33 -36.57
CA ALA A 31 -32.31 -65.44 -35.87
C ALA A 31 -31.14 -64.91 -36.71
N LYS A 32 -31.13 -65.21 -38.02
CA LYS A 32 -30.16 -64.66 -38.99
C LYS A 32 -30.24 -63.13 -39.05
N SER A 33 -31.46 -62.59 -39.11
CA SER A 33 -31.70 -61.14 -39.16
C SER A 33 -31.24 -60.45 -37.87
N LYS A 34 -31.47 -61.05 -36.70
CA LYS A 34 -30.98 -60.55 -35.41
C LYS A 34 -29.45 -60.56 -35.32
N PHE A 35 -28.83 -61.68 -35.71
CA PHE A 35 -27.37 -61.78 -35.79
C PHE A 35 -26.76 -60.73 -36.73
N PHE A 36 -27.36 -60.52 -37.90
CA PHE A 36 -26.91 -59.50 -38.85
C PHE A 36 -27.03 -58.09 -38.26
N ARG A 37 -28.17 -57.74 -37.65
CA ARG A 37 -28.36 -56.43 -37.00
C ARG A 37 -27.36 -56.19 -35.86
N SER A 38 -27.13 -57.20 -35.02
CA SER A 38 -26.15 -57.12 -33.93
C SER A 38 -24.72 -56.97 -34.46
N THR A 39 -24.40 -57.61 -35.59
CA THR A 39 -23.10 -57.45 -36.28
C THR A 39 -22.91 -56.02 -36.78
N VAL A 40 -23.88 -55.49 -37.55
CA VAL A 40 -23.83 -54.11 -38.08
C VAL A 40 -23.72 -53.10 -36.94
N HIS A 41 -24.50 -53.27 -35.87
CA HIS A 41 -24.44 -52.41 -34.70
C HIS A 41 -23.06 -52.43 -34.02
N LEU A 42 -22.46 -53.61 -33.84
CA LEU A 42 -21.13 -53.73 -33.25
C LEU A 42 -20.05 -53.05 -34.12
N HIS A 43 -20.09 -53.23 -35.44
CA HIS A 43 -19.13 -52.58 -36.34
C HIS A 43 -19.23 -51.06 -36.30
N LYS A 44 -20.46 -50.52 -36.33
CA LYS A 44 -20.67 -49.08 -36.17
C LYS A 44 -20.11 -48.58 -34.84
N LEU A 45 -20.48 -49.27 -33.74
CA LEU A 45 -20.01 -48.92 -32.40
C LEU A 45 -18.48 -49.02 -32.27
N HIS A 46 -17.84 -49.97 -32.95
CA HIS A 46 -16.38 -50.09 -32.99
C HIS A 46 -15.75 -48.88 -33.67
N ASN A 47 -16.24 -48.50 -34.84
CA ASN A 47 -15.72 -47.34 -35.56
C ASN A 47 -15.88 -46.06 -34.72
N ASP A 48 -17.07 -45.85 -34.13
CA ASP A 48 -17.33 -44.71 -33.27
C ASP A 48 -16.38 -44.69 -32.06
N TYR A 49 -16.11 -45.86 -31.46
CA TYR A 49 -15.20 -46.01 -30.33
C TYR A 49 -13.74 -45.71 -30.71
N VAL A 50 -13.26 -46.25 -31.85
CA VAL A 50 -11.90 -45.99 -32.35
C VAL A 50 -11.71 -44.50 -32.66
N ILE A 51 -12.68 -43.87 -33.33
CA ILE A 51 -12.65 -42.42 -33.59
C ILE A 51 -12.59 -41.64 -32.28
N SER A 52 -13.39 -42.03 -31.29
CA SER A 52 -13.40 -41.36 -29.97
C SER A 52 -12.06 -41.49 -29.25
N ILE A 53 -11.39 -42.64 -29.33
CA ILE A 53 -10.05 -42.82 -28.76
C ILE A 53 -9.04 -41.90 -29.46
N ASN A 54 -9.04 -41.89 -30.80
CA ASN A 54 -8.10 -41.07 -31.56
C ASN A 54 -8.28 -39.57 -31.26
N SER A 55 -9.54 -39.12 -31.18
CA SER A 55 -9.84 -37.74 -30.80
C SER A 55 -9.41 -37.42 -29.36
N ALA A 56 -9.58 -38.34 -28.41
CA ALA A 56 -9.10 -38.14 -27.05
C ALA A 56 -7.57 -38.07 -26.96
N GLN A 57 -6.86 -38.89 -27.74
CA GLN A 57 -5.40 -38.86 -27.83
C GLN A 57 -4.91 -37.54 -28.44
N GLU A 58 -5.54 -37.07 -29.51
CA GLU A 58 -5.22 -35.79 -30.13
C GLU A 58 -5.43 -34.62 -29.17
N HIS A 59 -6.56 -34.59 -28.45
CA HIS A 59 -6.80 -33.58 -27.43
C HIS A 59 -5.77 -33.62 -26.31
N GLN A 60 -5.35 -34.81 -25.86
CA GLN A 60 -4.32 -34.95 -24.85
C GLN A 60 -2.99 -34.37 -25.34
N THR A 61 -2.59 -34.68 -26.57
CA THR A 61 -1.38 -34.11 -27.19
C THR A 61 -1.47 -32.59 -27.26
N ILE A 62 -2.57 -32.03 -27.77
CA ILE A 62 -2.75 -30.57 -27.86
C ILE A 62 -2.67 -29.92 -26.48
N LEU A 63 -3.33 -30.51 -25.47
CA LEU A 63 -3.33 -29.98 -24.12
C LEU A 63 -1.92 -29.92 -23.54
N TRP A 64 -1.13 -30.99 -23.71
CA TRP A 64 0.18 -31.11 -23.08
C TRP A 64 1.30 -30.40 -23.84
N ASP A 65 1.26 -30.46 -25.18
CA ASP A 65 2.36 -29.92 -26.00
C ASP A 65 2.15 -28.45 -26.35
N THR A 66 0.90 -27.98 -26.34
CA THR A 66 0.57 -26.61 -26.78
C THR A 66 -0.10 -25.80 -25.68
N THR A 67 -1.28 -26.22 -25.22
CA THR A 67 -2.12 -25.37 -24.36
C THR A 67 -1.53 -25.13 -22.98
N LEU A 68 -1.08 -26.18 -22.30
CA LEU A 68 -0.53 -26.08 -20.95
C LEU A 68 0.81 -25.31 -20.94
N PRO A 69 1.79 -25.58 -21.82
CA PRO A 69 3.01 -24.78 -21.90
C PRO A 69 2.73 -23.30 -22.19
N ALA A 70 1.80 -22.99 -23.11
CA ALA A 70 1.45 -21.60 -23.40
C ALA A 70 0.84 -20.88 -22.19
N LEU A 71 -0.06 -21.55 -21.46
CA LEU A 71 -0.64 -21.02 -20.22
C LEU A 71 0.42 -20.77 -19.16
N LEU A 72 1.32 -21.74 -18.94
CA LEU A 72 2.39 -21.63 -17.96
C LEU A 72 3.39 -20.52 -18.34
N ASN A 73 3.68 -20.36 -19.63
CA ASN A 73 4.56 -19.29 -20.10
C ASN A 73 3.93 -17.90 -19.85
N CYS A 74 2.65 -17.73 -20.19
CA CYS A 74 1.93 -16.49 -19.89
C CYS A 74 1.90 -16.21 -18.38
N HIS A 75 1.65 -17.23 -17.56
CA HIS A 75 1.69 -17.07 -16.10
C HIS A 75 3.08 -16.66 -15.61
N LYS A 76 4.14 -17.26 -16.15
CA LYS A 76 5.52 -16.91 -15.81
C LYS A 76 5.82 -15.45 -16.17
N GLU A 77 5.45 -15.00 -17.36
CA GLU A 77 5.67 -13.61 -17.81
C GLU A 77 5.01 -12.60 -16.87
N GLU A 78 3.76 -12.87 -16.44
CA GLU A 78 3.06 -12.02 -15.47
C GLU A 78 3.77 -11.99 -14.11
N GLN A 79 4.29 -13.14 -13.64
CA GLN A 79 5.03 -13.20 -12.37
C GLN A 79 6.37 -12.45 -12.46
N GLU A 80 7.10 -12.59 -13.56
CA GLU A 80 8.34 -11.84 -13.79
C GLU A 80 8.07 -10.33 -13.84
N ALA A 81 6.98 -9.91 -14.49
CA ALA A 81 6.57 -8.51 -14.50
C ALA A 81 6.21 -7.99 -13.10
N LEU A 82 5.56 -8.80 -12.27
CA LEU A 82 5.27 -8.45 -10.87
C LEU A 82 6.54 -8.26 -10.04
N VAL A 83 7.51 -9.16 -10.19
CA VAL A 83 8.81 -9.06 -9.49
C VAL A 83 9.53 -7.80 -9.91
N TYR A 84 9.58 -7.51 -11.21
CA TYR A 84 10.20 -6.29 -11.74
C TYR A 84 9.54 -5.01 -11.21
N LYS A 85 8.21 -4.93 -11.22
CA LYS A 85 7.48 -3.79 -10.64
C LYS A 85 7.77 -3.61 -9.16
N THR A 86 7.85 -4.72 -8.42
CA THR A 86 8.19 -4.69 -6.99
C THR A 86 9.58 -4.13 -6.77
N GLN A 87 10.56 -4.54 -7.59
CA GLN A 87 11.91 -3.98 -7.54
C GLN A 87 11.89 -2.46 -7.76
N LEU A 88 11.21 -1.97 -8.80
CA LEU A 88 11.10 -0.53 -9.06
C LEU A 88 10.51 0.23 -7.88
N ILE A 89 9.43 -0.29 -7.28
CA ILE A 89 8.80 0.34 -6.11
C ILE A 89 9.76 0.39 -4.91
N LEU A 90 10.55 -0.66 -4.70
CA LEU A 90 11.54 -0.70 -3.62
C LEU A 90 12.70 0.26 -3.87
N GLU A 91 13.17 0.39 -5.12
CA GLU A 91 14.18 1.36 -5.51
C GLU A 91 13.67 2.80 -5.29
N ASP A 92 12.45 3.10 -5.73
CA ASP A 92 11.80 4.39 -5.49
C ASP A 92 11.65 4.68 -4.00
N PHE A 93 11.20 3.69 -3.22
CA PHE A 93 11.08 3.83 -1.76
C PHE A 93 12.43 4.17 -1.11
N LEU A 94 13.51 3.47 -1.49
CA LEU A 94 14.84 3.77 -0.98
C LEU A 94 15.30 5.16 -1.38
N ASN A 95 15.04 5.60 -2.61
CA ASN A 95 15.38 6.93 -3.08
C ASN A 95 14.65 8.03 -2.27
N TYR A 96 13.34 7.88 -2.07
CA TYR A 96 12.55 8.87 -1.33
C TYR A 96 12.82 8.89 0.18
N THR A 97 13.20 7.75 0.75
CA THR A 97 13.52 7.65 2.19
C THR A 97 14.99 7.92 2.51
N ASN A 98 15.82 8.21 1.50
CA ASN A 98 17.24 8.49 1.69
C ASN A 98 17.50 9.88 2.30
N THR A 99 17.52 9.94 3.63
CA THR A 99 17.92 11.12 4.40
C THR A 99 19.43 11.40 4.37
N ALA A 100 20.23 10.48 3.83
CA ALA A 100 21.66 10.70 3.62
C ALA A 100 21.97 11.34 2.26
N SER A 101 20.95 11.62 1.43
CA SER A 101 21.12 12.35 0.18
C SER A 101 21.77 13.71 0.40
N THR A 102 22.56 14.16 -0.58
CA THR A 102 23.24 15.46 -0.55
C THR A 102 22.24 16.60 -0.38
N ASP A 103 21.08 16.50 -1.02
CA ASP A 103 20.04 17.53 -0.97
C ASP A 103 19.46 17.66 0.44
N PHE A 104 19.13 16.53 1.07
CA PHE A 104 18.64 16.52 2.45
C PHE A 104 19.70 17.03 3.43
N GLN A 105 20.95 16.59 3.28
CA GLN A 105 22.06 17.05 4.12
C GLN A 105 22.30 18.55 3.95
N THR A 106 22.27 19.05 2.72
CA THR A 106 22.47 20.48 2.40
C THR A 106 21.36 21.33 3.02
N ALA A 107 20.10 20.93 2.86
CA ALA A 107 18.97 21.61 3.51
C ALA A 107 19.13 21.63 5.03
N ARG A 108 19.50 20.51 5.63
CA ARG A 108 19.76 20.41 7.08
C ARG A 108 20.92 21.31 7.52
N GLN A 109 22.01 21.35 6.78
CA GLN A 109 23.16 22.21 7.07
C GLN A 109 22.79 23.69 6.98
N ASN A 110 22.05 24.11 5.95
CA ASN A 110 21.59 25.48 5.80
C ASN A 110 20.68 25.90 6.95
N MET A 111 19.73 25.05 7.35
CA MET A 111 18.87 25.30 8.51
C MET A 111 19.69 25.41 9.80
N SER A 112 20.62 24.47 10.03
CA SER A 112 21.51 24.50 11.20
C SER A 112 22.38 25.75 11.23
N HIS A 113 22.87 26.19 10.07
CA HIS A 113 23.66 27.41 9.95
C HIS A 113 22.82 28.64 10.29
N ALA A 114 21.62 28.77 9.72
CA ALA A 114 20.71 29.87 10.03
C ALA A 114 20.39 29.96 11.52
N VAL A 115 20.17 28.83 12.19
CA VAL A 115 19.97 28.78 13.65
C VAL A 115 21.21 29.22 14.40
N SER A 116 22.42 28.81 13.96
CA SER A 116 23.67 29.18 14.61
C SER A 116 24.01 30.68 14.51
N LEU A 117 23.43 31.38 13.52
CA LEU A 117 23.62 32.82 13.33
C LEU A 117 22.75 33.67 14.29
N ILE A 118 21.76 33.08 14.97
CA ILE A 118 20.90 33.79 15.90
C ILE A 118 21.73 34.23 17.12
N GLN A 119 21.81 35.54 17.34
CA GLN A 119 22.55 36.14 18.46
C GLN A 119 21.59 36.94 19.34
N SER A 120 21.17 36.35 20.45
CA SER A 120 20.19 36.96 21.38
C SER A 120 20.60 38.36 21.87
N GLY A 121 21.89 38.60 22.06
CA GLY A 121 22.41 39.91 22.47
C GLY A 121 22.37 40.99 21.38
N GLN A 122 22.23 40.61 20.11
CA GLN A 122 22.19 41.55 18.98
C GLN A 122 20.77 41.78 18.42
N GLU A 123 19.83 40.92 18.80
CA GLU A 123 18.43 40.93 18.32
C GLU A 123 17.78 42.31 18.47
N TYR A 124 17.95 42.93 19.64
CA TYR A 124 17.30 44.19 19.97
C TYR A 124 18.23 45.41 19.88
N SER A 125 19.54 45.22 19.97
CA SER A 125 20.50 46.32 20.15
C SER A 125 20.72 47.17 18.91
N SER A 126 20.76 46.58 17.71
CA SER A 126 21.25 47.25 16.50
C SER A 126 20.16 47.78 15.56
N THR A 127 18.99 47.12 15.54
CA THR A 127 17.90 47.47 14.61
C THR A 127 16.65 47.90 15.35
N PHE A 128 16.24 47.15 16.36
CA PHE A 128 14.97 47.40 17.06
C PHE A 128 15.03 48.63 17.97
N ILE A 129 15.98 48.68 18.90
CA ILE A 129 16.10 49.80 19.85
C ILE A 129 16.38 51.10 19.09
N ASP A 130 17.24 51.09 18.07
CA ASP A 130 17.53 52.31 17.32
C ASP A 130 16.33 52.84 16.53
N LEU A 131 15.45 51.96 16.04
CA LEU A 131 14.25 52.36 15.31
C LEU A 131 13.13 52.87 16.23
N TYR A 132 13.01 52.30 17.43
CA TYR A 132 11.85 52.52 18.31
C TYR A 132 12.16 53.23 19.63
N LYS A 133 13.43 53.56 19.92
CA LYS A 133 13.75 54.32 21.13
C LYS A 133 13.06 55.68 21.11
N SER A 134 12.36 55.99 22.19
CA SER A 134 11.90 57.35 22.47
C SER A 134 12.96 58.09 23.28
N SER A 135 12.99 59.42 23.14
CA SER A 135 13.76 60.26 24.04
C SER A 135 13.25 60.07 25.47
N PRO A 136 14.13 59.88 26.47
CA PRO A 136 13.69 59.84 27.85
C PRO A 136 12.99 61.17 28.19
N PRO A 137 11.86 61.12 28.91
CA PRO A 137 11.19 62.33 29.38
C PRO A 137 12.16 63.11 30.27
N GLU A 138 12.05 64.44 30.25
CA GLU A 138 12.83 65.28 31.15
C GLU A 138 12.60 64.84 32.60
N PRO A 139 13.66 64.63 33.40
CA PRO A 139 13.51 64.24 34.79
C PRO A 139 12.66 65.28 35.53
N ILE A 140 11.62 64.81 36.22
CA ILE A 140 10.87 65.67 37.14
C ILE A 140 11.82 66.01 38.29
N VAL A 141 12.17 67.29 38.38
CA VAL A 141 12.92 67.80 39.53
C VAL A 141 11.91 67.95 40.67
N PHE A 142 12.12 67.19 41.73
CA PHE A 142 11.32 67.31 42.94
C PHE A 142 11.88 68.46 43.78
N GLU A 143 11.08 69.51 43.91
CA GLU A 143 11.39 70.66 44.75
C GLU A 143 10.40 70.72 45.92
N PHE A 144 10.83 71.29 47.05
CA PHE A 144 9.93 71.53 48.17
C PHE A 144 8.90 72.58 47.76
N ASP A 145 7.60 72.26 47.87
CA ASP A 145 6.53 73.21 47.58
C ASP A 145 6.48 74.29 48.67
N GLU A 146 7.00 75.48 48.35
CA GLU A 146 7.05 76.62 49.28
C GLU A 146 5.65 77.04 49.79
N LYS A 147 4.58 76.72 49.05
CA LYS A 147 3.20 76.99 49.47
C LYS A 147 2.81 76.22 50.73
N LEU A 148 3.47 75.10 51.02
CA LEU A 148 3.26 74.34 52.26
C LEU A 148 3.65 75.14 53.51
N LEU A 149 4.51 76.16 53.35
CA LEU A 149 4.93 77.06 54.42
C LEU A 149 4.28 78.46 54.31
N GLU A 150 3.38 78.70 53.34
CA GLU A 150 2.65 79.96 53.24
C GLU A 150 1.72 80.15 54.45
N GLY A 151 1.94 81.24 55.22
CA GLY A 151 1.20 81.54 56.44
C GLY A 151 1.74 80.87 57.71
N TYR A 152 2.75 80.00 57.57
CA TYR A 152 3.50 79.48 58.72
C TYR A 152 4.52 80.52 59.20
N SER A 153 4.54 80.81 60.50
CA SER A 153 5.41 81.82 61.13
C SER A 153 6.37 81.22 62.16
N GLY A 154 6.84 79.99 61.92
CA GLY A 154 7.84 79.31 62.75
C GLY A 154 9.21 79.17 62.06
N SER A 155 10.05 78.24 62.53
CA SER A 155 11.45 78.11 62.09
C SER A 155 11.66 77.24 60.85
N LEU A 156 10.67 76.45 60.44
CA LEU A 156 10.73 75.58 59.26
C LEU A 156 11.04 76.37 57.99
N LYS A 157 12.01 75.88 57.21
CA LYS A 157 12.41 76.45 55.92
C LYS A 157 12.26 75.42 54.80
N ALA A 158 11.87 75.89 53.63
CA ALA A 158 11.75 75.07 52.44
C ALA A 158 13.09 74.39 52.12
N SER A 159 13.04 73.11 51.74
CA SER A 159 14.22 72.29 51.37
C SER A 159 15.31 72.20 52.44
N VAL A 160 15.00 72.49 53.71
CA VAL A 160 15.94 72.41 54.84
C VAL A 160 15.35 71.55 55.94
N ILE A 161 16.15 70.60 56.43
CA ILE A 161 15.78 69.78 57.59
C ILE A 161 15.90 70.66 58.84
N GLU A 162 14.81 70.76 59.60
CA GLU A 162 14.81 71.48 60.87
C GLU A 162 15.27 70.57 62.01
N VAL A 163 16.36 70.96 62.67
CA VAL A 163 16.93 70.23 63.81
C VAL A 163 16.67 71.02 65.08
N ASN A 164 15.78 70.52 65.93
CA ASN A 164 15.46 71.10 67.23
C ASN A 164 15.23 70.01 68.27
N ASP A 165 14.92 70.40 69.51
CA ASP A 165 14.74 69.48 70.64
C ASP A 165 13.61 68.44 70.42
N LEU A 166 12.74 68.64 69.42
CA LEU A 166 11.66 67.73 69.04
C LEU A 166 12.04 66.77 67.90
N THR A 167 13.01 67.12 67.05
CA THR A 167 13.40 66.34 65.85
C THR A 167 14.77 65.67 65.98
N VAL A 168 15.58 66.05 66.97
CA VAL A 168 16.98 65.59 67.11
C VAL A 168 17.11 64.09 67.37
N GLU A 169 16.22 63.48 68.18
CA GLU A 169 16.26 62.03 68.46
C GLU A 169 15.88 61.19 67.23
N LEU A 170 15.00 61.71 66.35
CA LEU A 170 14.54 61.03 65.14
C LEU A 170 15.55 61.09 63.99
N LEU A 171 16.47 62.05 64.00
CA LEU A 171 17.50 62.25 62.97
C LEU A 171 18.83 61.56 63.31
N GLN A 172 18.93 60.90 64.47
CA GLN A 172 20.13 60.22 64.95
C GLN A 172 20.18 58.71 64.63
N GLU A 173 19.12 58.15 64.03
CA GLU A 173 19.12 56.82 63.38
C GLU A 173 19.44 56.92 61.88
#